data_AF-A0A0Q8Q526-F1
#
_entry.id   AF-A0A0Q8Q526-F1
#
_cell.length_a   1.000
_cell.length_b   1.000
_cell.length_c   1.000
_cell.angle_alpha   90.00
_cell.angle_beta   90.00
_cell.angle_gamma   90.00
#
_symmetry.space_group_name_H-M   'P 1'
#
loop_
_entity.id
_entity.type
_entity.pdbx_description
1 polymer ?
#
loop_
_entity_poly.entity_id
_entity_poly.type
_entity_poly.pdbx_seq_one_letter_code
_entity_poly.pdbx_strand_id
1 'polypeptide(L)'
;MGVDAGHAIAEWHSVAMTESPQTPDSTLAHGPVVWEDEIWILARHDAGDVLGLTLHHRENEGLGQLSDEHASQMGRIGNRLIRIVEHLPGAGAVDLGRVAGSGHVQLTFEAAGVTAEQLHEVAVKLANWGGEARV
;
A
#
# COMPACT_ATOMS: atom_id res chain seq x y z
N MET A 1 23.47 48.67 -38.85
CA MET A 1 23.94 47.31 -39.18
C MET A 1 24.49 46.74 -37.88
N GLY A 2 23.62 46.16 -37.06
CA GLY A 2 23.92 45.76 -35.67
C GLY A 2 24.52 44.37 -35.63
N VAL A 3 25.54 44.20 -34.79
CA VAL A 3 26.27 42.96 -34.54
C VAL A 3 25.43 42.00 -33.70
N ASP A 4 25.31 40.76 -34.16
CA ASP A 4 24.67 39.65 -33.46
C ASP A 4 25.74 38.87 -32.69
N ALA A 5 25.60 38.84 -31.37
CA ALA A 5 26.43 38.06 -30.47
C ALA A 5 25.58 37.66 -29.25
N GLY A 6 25.00 36.47 -29.31
CA GLY A 6 24.19 35.89 -28.24
C GLY A 6 24.39 34.39 -28.16
N HIS A 7 25.42 34.00 -27.42
CA HIS A 7 25.82 32.63 -27.07
C HIS A 7 24.66 31.73 -26.64
N ALA A 8 24.64 30.51 -27.16
CA ALA A 8 23.85 29.39 -26.67
C ALA A 8 24.40 28.86 -25.34
N ILE A 9 23.54 28.55 -24.37
CA ILE A 9 23.85 27.63 -23.25
C ILE A 9 22.58 27.01 -22.63
N ALA A 10 22.53 25.68 -22.74
CA ALA A 10 21.99 24.66 -21.83
C ALA A 10 20.49 24.62 -21.49
N GLU A 11 19.79 23.69 -22.17
CA GLU A 11 18.59 23.02 -21.69
C GLU A 11 18.87 22.29 -20.37
N TRP A 12 18.16 22.67 -19.31
CA TRP A 12 18.00 21.83 -18.13
C TRP A 12 16.69 21.07 -18.27
N HIS A 13 16.77 19.80 -18.68
CA HIS A 13 15.67 18.87 -18.53
C HIS A 13 15.43 18.68 -17.02
N SER A 14 14.40 19.36 -16.50
CA SER A 14 13.85 19.04 -15.21
C SER A 14 13.30 17.62 -15.31
N VAL A 15 13.94 16.68 -14.61
CA VAL A 15 13.41 15.33 -14.43
C VAL A 15 12.06 15.52 -13.73
N ALA A 16 10.97 15.24 -14.45
CA ALA A 16 9.65 15.16 -13.86
C ALA A 16 9.75 14.17 -12.70
N MET A 17 9.61 14.67 -11.47
CA MET A 17 9.34 13.79 -10.35
C MET A 17 8.04 13.10 -10.69
N THR A 18 8.10 11.79 -10.94
CA THR A 18 6.91 10.96 -11.08
C THR A 18 6.10 11.14 -9.81
N GLU A 19 4.98 11.83 -9.94
CA GLU A 19 3.98 11.99 -8.91
C GLU A 19 3.66 10.58 -8.38
N SER A 20 3.78 10.38 -7.07
CA SER A 20 3.31 9.14 -6.47
C SER A 20 1.82 8.99 -6.82
N PRO A 21 1.35 7.81 -7.24
CA PRO A 21 -0.05 7.61 -7.62
C PRO A 21 -0.93 8.06 -6.45
N GLN A 22 -1.83 9.00 -6.72
CA GLN A 22 -2.76 9.50 -5.73
C GLN A 22 -3.65 8.35 -5.25
N THR A 23 -3.61 8.07 -3.95
CA THR A 23 -4.51 7.09 -3.36
C THR A 23 -5.95 7.58 -3.55
N PRO A 24 -6.84 6.78 -4.15
CA PRO A 24 -8.23 7.20 -4.36
C PRO A 24 -8.91 7.51 -3.02
N ASP A 25 -9.92 8.38 -3.10
CA ASP A 25 -10.69 8.88 -1.95
C ASP A 25 -11.31 7.68 -1.21
N SER A 26 -10.77 7.39 -0.02
CA SER A 26 -11.15 6.25 0.80
C SER A 26 -11.87 6.76 2.03
N THR A 27 -12.94 6.06 2.44
CA THR A 27 -13.63 6.35 3.71
C THR A 27 -12.76 6.05 4.94
N LEU A 28 -11.68 5.27 4.78
CA LEU A 28 -10.61 5.17 5.77
C LEU A 28 -9.50 6.14 5.38
N ALA A 29 -9.16 7.08 6.27
CA ALA A 29 -7.95 7.88 6.11
C ALA A 29 -6.73 6.94 6.14
N HIS A 30 -6.09 6.72 4.99
CA HIS A 30 -4.89 5.90 4.91
C HIS A 30 -3.71 6.66 5.53
N GLY A 31 -3.07 6.01 6.50
CA GLY A 31 -1.78 6.41 7.05
C GLY A 31 -0.61 5.95 6.17
N PRO A 32 0.61 5.84 6.73
CA PRO A 32 1.80 5.47 5.97
C PRO A 32 1.66 4.12 5.24
N VAL A 33 2.21 4.03 4.02
CA VAL A 33 2.36 2.78 3.27
C VAL A 33 3.36 1.88 3.98
N VAL A 34 3.03 0.60 4.11
CA VAL A 34 3.83 -0.44 4.75
C VAL A 34 4.48 -1.35 3.71
N TRP A 35 3.74 -1.69 2.67
CA TRP A 35 4.20 -2.50 1.55
C TRP A 35 3.39 -2.15 0.32
N GLU A 36 3.99 -2.28 -0.87
CA GLU A 36 3.27 -2.16 -2.13
C GLU A 36 3.91 -3.00 -3.23
N ASP A 37 3.14 -3.38 -4.24
CA ASP A 37 3.64 -3.84 -5.53
C ASP A 37 2.98 -3.02 -6.65
N GLU A 38 3.10 -3.46 -7.91
CA GLU A 38 2.52 -2.73 -9.05
C GLU A 38 0.99 -2.56 -8.95
N ILE A 39 0.30 -3.45 -8.23
CA ILE A 39 -1.17 -3.58 -8.24
C ILE A 39 -1.78 -3.24 -6.87
N TRP A 40 -1.12 -3.59 -5.77
CA TRP A 40 -1.65 -3.55 -4.42
C TRP A 40 -0.83 -2.64 -3.51
N ILE A 41 -1.54 -1.94 -2.62
CA ILE A 41 -0.96 -1.10 -1.59
C ILE A 41 -1.47 -1.58 -0.24
N LEU A 42 -0.56 -1.81 0.70
CA LEU A 42 -0.85 -2.07 2.09
C LEU A 42 -0.45 -0.83 2.90
N ALA A 43 -1.42 -0.13 3.46
CA ALA A 43 -1.21 1.08 4.25
C ALA A 43 -1.77 0.93 5.67
N ARG A 44 -1.27 1.73 6.61
CA ARG A 44 -1.87 1.79 7.95
C ARG A 44 -3.23 2.47 7.90
N HIS A 45 -4.11 2.13 8.83
CA HIS A 45 -5.28 2.94 9.19
C HIS A 45 -5.36 3.08 10.71
N ASP A 46 -6.18 4.01 11.19
CA ASP A 46 -6.45 4.15 12.63
C ASP A 46 -7.39 3.03 13.10
N ALA A 47 -6.91 2.21 14.03
CA ALA A 47 -7.67 1.14 14.68
C ALA A 47 -7.59 1.25 16.22
N GLY A 48 -7.32 2.45 16.76
CA GLY A 48 -7.11 2.63 18.20
C GLY A 48 -5.85 1.94 18.70
N ASP A 49 -5.99 1.10 19.73
CA ASP A 49 -4.85 0.46 20.43
C ASP A 49 -4.31 -0.79 19.71
N VAL A 50 -4.88 -1.18 18.58
CA VAL A 50 -4.44 -2.33 17.78
C VAL A 50 -3.77 -1.90 16.48
N LEU A 51 -3.03 -2.81 15.84
CA LEU A 51 -2.55 -2.58 14.49
C LEU A 51 -3.74 -2.51 13.54
N GLY A 52 -3.84 -1.45 12.75
CA GLY A 52 -4.74 -1.35 11.60
C GLY A 52 -3.96 -1.31 10.29
N LEU A 53 -4.24 -2.27 9.41
CA LEU A 53 -3.74 -2.29 8.03
C LEU A 53 -4.90 -2.37 7.03
N THR A 54 -4.78 -1.65 5.92
CA THR A 54 -5.70 -1.72 4.79
C THR A 54 -4.95 -2.12 3.52
N LEU A 55 -5.33 -3.25 2.93
CA LEU A 55 -4.91 -3.66 1.59
C LEU A 55 -5.92 -3.13 0.57
N HIS A 56 -5.46 -2.38 -0.42
CA HIS A 56 -6.31 -1.84 -1.48
C HIS A 56 -5.63 -1.90 -2.84
N HIS A 57 -6.44 -1.92 -3.88
CA HIS A 57 -5.95 -1.88 -5.26
C HIS A 57 -5.47 -0.47 -5.60
N ARG A 58 -4.40 -0.33 -6.39
CA ARG A 58 -3.83 0.97 -6.78
C ARG A 58 -4.83 1.78 -7.60
N GLU A 59 -5.52 1.12 -8.53
CA GLU A 59 -6.62 1.71 -9.29
C GLU A 59 -7.93 1.66 -8.49
N ASN A 60 -8.85 2.58 -8.80
CA ASN A 60 -10.18 2.65 -8.20
C ASN A 60 -11.12 1.58 -8.77
N GLU A 61 -10.82 0.31 -8.49
CA GLU A 61 -11.64 -0.85 -8.84
C GLU A 61 -12.42 -1.37 -7.63
N GLY A 62 -13.70 -1.67 -7.83
CA GLY A 62 -14.51 -2.40 -6.86
C GLY A 62 -14.25 -3.90 -6.90
N LEU A 63 -14.60 -4.62 -5.83
CA LEU A 63 -14.31 -6.05 -5.73
C LEU A 63 -14.88 -6.87 -6.90
N GLY A 64 -16.10 -6.55 -7.35
CA GLY A 64 -16.73 -7.25 -8.47
C GLY A 64 -16.16 -6.90 -9.85
N GLN A 65 -15.20 -5.97 -9.92
CA GLN A 65 -14.55 -5.53 -11.15
C GLN A 65 -13.15 -6.11 -11.32
N LEU A 66 -12.58 -6.67 -10.25
CA LEU A 66 -11.27 -7.31 -10.31
C LEU A 66 -11.26 -8.44 -11.34
N SER A 67 -10.17 -8.52 -12.10
CA SER A 67 -9.88 -9.73 -12.88
C SER A 67 -9.70 -10.94 -11.95
N ASP A 68 -9.88 -12.15 -12.48
CA ASP A 68 -9.65 -13.39 -11.72
C ASP A 68 -8.22 -13.46 -11.15
N GLU A 69 -7.24 -12.93 -11.89
CA GLU A 69 -5.85 -12.88 -11.41
C GLU A 69 -5.70 -11.91 -10.24
N HIS A 70 -6.24 -10.68 -10.32
CA HIS A 70 -6.17 -9.72 -9.23
C HIS A 70 -6.94 -10.23 -8.00
N ALA A 71 -8.13 -10.82 -8.19
CA ALA A 71 -8.89 -11.43 -7.11
C ALA A 71 -8.10 -12.57 -6.43
N SER A 72 -7.40 -13.39 -7.21
CA SER A 72 -6.53 -14.45 -6.71
C SER A 72 -5.31 -13.90 -5.97
N GLN A 73 -4.66 -12.86 -6.50
CA GLN A 73 -3.57 -12.14 -5.82
C GLN A 73 -4.00 -11.59 -4.47
N MET A 74 -5.15 -10.89 -4.43
CA MET A 74 -5.74 -10.35 -3.20
C MET A 74 -5.90 -11.43 -2.13
N GLY A 75 -6.47 -12.58 -2.50
CA GLY A 75 -6.65 -13.71 -1.58
C GLY A 75 -5.32 -14.30 -1.08
N ARG A 76 -4.32 -14.42 -1.96
CA ARG A 76 -2.97 -14.91 -1.61
C ARG A 76 -2.22 -13.95 -0.69
N ILE A 77 -2.27 -12.64 -0.98
CA ILE A 77 -1.64 -11.59 -0.16
C ILE A 77 -2.31 -11.54 1.21
N GLY A 78 -3.65 -11.48 1.27
CA GLY A 78 -4.39 -11.43 2.53
C GLY A 78 -4.12 -12.64 3.42
N ASN A 79 -4.18 -13.85 2.87
CA ASN A 79 -3.87 -15.07 3.62
C ASN A 79 -2.42 -15.12 4.11
N ARG A 80 -1.46 -14.59 3.33
CA ARG A 80 -0.07 -14.49 3.76
C ARG A 80 0.11 -13.47 4.88
N LEU A 81 -0.51 -12.31 4.77
CA LEU A 81 -0.47 -11.27 5.79
C LEU A 81 -0.99 -11.80 7.13
N ILE A 82 -2.14 -12.47 7.12
CA ILE A 82 -2.71 -13.12 8.32
C ILE A 82 -1.70 -14.08 8.94
N ARG A 83 -1.14 -14.99 8.14
CA ARG A 83 -0.16 -15.97 8.64
C ARG A 83 1.10 -15.33 9.19
N ILE A 84 1.59 -14.25 8.59
CA ILE A 84 2.78 -13.55 9.08
C ILE A 84 2.47 -12.91 10.44
N VAL A 85 1.36 -12.18 10.53
CA VAL A 85 0.96 -11.45 11.74
C VAL A 85 0.68 -12.40 12.88
N GLU A 86 -0.12 -13.46 12.67
CA GLU A 86 -0.48 -14.43 13.70
C GLU A 86 0.71 -15.31 14.16
N HIS A 87 1.84 -15.29 13.44
CA HIS A 87 3.06 -15.98 13.85
C HIS A 87 4.02 -15.10 14.65
N LEU A 88 3.72 -13.81 14.81
CA LEU A 88 4.54 -12.91 15.61
C LEU A 88 4.36 -13.21 17.10
N PRO A 89 5.44 -13.18 17.89
CA PRO A 89 5.34 -13.32 19.34
C PRO A 89 4.43 -12.24 19.94
N GLY A 90 3.38 -12.66 20.64
CA GLY A 90 2.45 -11.77 21.34
C GLY A 90 1.32 -11.18 20.49
N ALA A 91 1.30 -11.45 19.17
CA ALA A 91 0.20 -11.02 18.32
C ALA A 91 -1.08 -11.85 18.60
N GLY A 92 -2.22 -11.18 18.53
CA GLY A 92 -3.54 -11.82 18.57
C GLY A 92 -3.96 -12.39 17.19
N ALA A 93 -5.18 -12.92 17.15
CA ALA A 93 -5.82 -13.29 15.88
C ALA A 93 -6.06 -12.05 15.01
N VAL A 94 -6.04 -12.22 13.69
CA VAL A 94 -6.30 -11.12 12.76
C VAL A 94 -7.78 -11.08 12.40
N ASP A 95 -8.42 -9.95 12.70
CA ASP A 95 -9.76 -9.65 12.20
C ASP A 95 -9.67 -9.12 10.77
N LEU A 96 -10.31 -9.84 9.84
CA LEU A 96 -10.39 -9.47 8.43
C LEU A 96 -11.75 -8.85 8.11
N GLY A 97 -11.75 -7.61 7.64
CA GLY A 97 -12.96 -6.86 7.30
C GLY A 97 -12.93 -6.31 5.88
N ARG A 98 -14.05 -5.67 5.53
CA ARG A 98 -14.19 -4.86 4.31
C ARG A 98 -14.70 -3.49 4.67
N VAL A 99 -14.19 -2.48 3.97
CA VAL A 99 -14.72 -1.12 4.06
C VAL A 99 -16.01 -1.04 3.25
N ALA A 100 -17.11 -0.64 3.89
CA ALA A 100 -18.40 -0.49 3.25
C ALA A 100 -18.51 0.85 2.51
N GLY A 101 -19.23 0.87 1.39
CA GLY A 101 -19.60 2.12 0.70
C GLY A 101 -18.48 2.83 -0.09
N SER A 102 -17.25 2.31 -0.07
CA SER A 102 -16.12 2.93 -0.80
C SER A 102 -16.23 2.81 -2.31
N GLY A 103 -16.94 1.80 -2.84
CA GLY A 103 -16.90 1.45 -4.27
C GLY A 103 -15.56 0.86 -4.73
N HIS A 104 -14.47 1.17 -4.04
CA HIS A 104 -13.10 0.69 -4.17
C HIS A 104 -12.83 -0.55 -3.30
N VAL A 105 -12.05 -1.50 -3.80
CA VAL A 105 -11.68 -2.70 -3.05
C VAL A 105 -10.68 -2.37 -1.94
N GLN A 106 -11.13 -2.59 -0.71
CA GLN A 106 -10.34 -2.40 0.49
C GLN A 106 -10.65 -3.52 1.50
N LEU A 107 -9.59 -4.20 1.94
CA LEU A 107 -9.63 -5.19 3.00
C LEU A 107 -8.92 -4.65 4.24
N THR A 108 -9.56 -4.73 5.39
CA THR A 108 -8.94 -4.34 6.68
C THR A 108 -8.39 -5.57 7.38
N PHE A 109 -7.22 -5.41 8.02
CA PHE A 109 -6.59 -6.41 8.87
C PHE A 109 -6.26 -5.74 10.19
N GLU A 110 -6.88 -6.21 11.26
CA GLU A 110 -6.70 -5.64 12.60
C GLU A 110 -6.20 -6.70 13.58
N ALA A 111 -5.17 -6.38 14.35
CA ALA A 111 -4.56 -7.32 15.28
C ALA A 111 -3.96 -6.62 16.51
N ALA A 112 -4.29 -7.13 17.69
CA ALA A 112 -3.68 -6.69 18.94
C ALA A 112 -2.25 -7.23 19.09
N GLY A 113 -1.42 -6.53 19.88
CA GLY A 113 -0.12 -7.05 20.32
C GLY A 113 1.02 -6.95 19.29
N VAL A 114 0.81 -6.28 18.15
CA VAL A 114 1.87 -6.06 17.15
C VAL A 114 2.60 -4.74 17.42
N THR A 115 3.92 -4.81 17.62
CA THR A 115 4.78 -3.64 17.84
C THR A 115 5.21 -2.97 16.53
N ALA A 116 5.78 -1.77 16.62
CA ALA A 116 6.34 -1.07 15.45
C ALA A 116 7.51 -1.82 14.79
N GLU A 117 8.37 -2.46 15.57
CA GLU A 117 9.47 -3.28 15.06
C GLU A 117 8.94 -4.53 14.33
N GLN A 118 7.92 -5.17 14.89
CA GLN A 118 7.24 -6.29 14.25
C GLN A 118 6.51 -5.88 12.97
N LEU A 119 5.99 -4.65 12.88
CA LEU A 119 5.40 -4.14 11.65
C LEU A 119 6.43 -4.06 10.51
N HIS A 120 7.67 -3.66 10.81
CA HIS A 120 8.76 -3.72 9.85
C HIS A 120 9.05 -5.17 9.41
N GLU A 121 9.05 -6.12 10.36
CA GLU A 121 9.20 -7.55 10.06
C GLU A 121 8.07 -8.07 9.16
N VAL A 122 6.82 -7.63 9.37
CA VAL A 122 5.68 -7.97 8.51
C VAL A 122 5.93 -7.53 7.06
N ALA A 123 6.34 -6.27 6.87
CA ALA A 123 6.57 -5.71 5.55
C ALA A 123 7.70 -6.44 4.81
N VAL A 124 8.83 -6.68 5.49
CA VAL A 124 9.97 -7.41 4.93
C VAL A 124 9.58 -8.85 4.58
N LYS A 125 8.85 -9.54 5.46
CA LYS A 125 8.37 -10.91 5.19
C LYS A 125 7.41 -10.98 4.02
N LEU A 126 6.56 -9.95 3.84
CA LEU A 126 5.67 -9.87 2.69
C LEU A 126 6.46 -9.62 1.39
N ALA A 127 7.43 -8.70 1.44
CA ALA A 127 8.32 -8.37 0.32
C ALA A 127 9.13 -9.56 -0.22
N ASN A 128 9.45 -10.55 0.64
CA ASN A 128 10.09 -11.80 0.20
C ASN A 128 9.29 -12.61 -0.83
N TRP A 129 8.02 -12.25 -1.05
CA TRP A 129 7.13 -12.89 -2.02
C TRP A 129 6.72 -11.97 -3.17
N GLY A 130 7.35 -10.79 -3.29
CA GLY A 130 7.05 -9.76 -4.27
C GLY A 130 6.76 -8.40 -3.63
N GLY A 131 6.86 -7.34 -4.44
CA GLY A 131 6.68 -5.96 -3.98
C GLY A 131 7.84 -5.41 -3.14
N GLU A 132 7.61 -4.26 -2.52
CA GLU A 132 8.60 -3.49 -1.76
C GLU A 132 8.06 -3.12 -0.38
N ALA A 133 8.89 -3.30 0.65
CA ALA A 133 8.62 -2.77 1.99
C ALA A 133 8.89 -1.26 2.05
N ARG A 134 8.06 -0.51 2.78
CA ARG A 134 8.09 0.97 2.88
C ARG A 134 8.28 1.52 4.30
N VAL A 135 8.40 0.63 5.29
CA VAL A 135 8.54 0.93 6.74
C VAL A 135 9.96 0.94 7.23
#